data_AF-F8FF30-F1
#
_entry.id   AF-F8FF30-F1
#
_cell.length_a   1.000
_cell.length_b   1.000
_cell.length_c   1.000
_cell.angle_alpha   90.00
_cell.angle_beta   90.00
_cell.angle_gamma   90.00
#
_symmetry.space_group_name_H-M   'P 1'
#
loop_
_entity.id
_entity.type
_entity.pdbx_description
1 polymer ?
#
loop_
_entity_poly.entity_id
_entity_poly.type
_entity_poly.pdbx_seq_one_letter_code
_entity_poly.pdbx_strand_id
1 'polypeptide(L)' 'MAAEPKELYVVKDARHIDLYDRKDLIPFDKLESFFKASLN' A
#
# COMPACT_ATOMS: atom_id res chain seq x y z
N MET A 1 -3.80 17.24 1.95
CA MET A 1 -3.64 16.11 2.89
C MET A 1 -4.93 15.29 2.82
N ALA A 2 -4.89 13.95 2.85
CA ALA A 2 -6.14 13.18 2.92
C ALA A 2 -6.90 13.52 4.22
N ALA A 3 -8.23 13.43 4.25
CA ALA A 3 -8.95 13.33 5.53
C ALA A 3 -8.68 11.94 6.12
N GLU A 4 -8.65 11.80 7.45
CA GLU A 4 -8.42 10.49 8.09
C GLU A 4 -9.54 9.50 7.72
N PRO A 5 -9.23 8.18 7.66
CA PRO A 5 -7.97 7.51 8.02
C PRO A 5 -6.89 7.52 6.91
N LYS A 6 -5.60 7.65 7.30
CA LYS A 6 -4.45 7.48 6.39
C LYS A 6 -3.24 6.80 7.05
N GLU A 7 -2.45 6.10 6.24
CA GLU A 7 -1.21 5.45 6.69
C GLU A 7 -0.09 5.66 5.64
N LEU A 8 1.13 5.96 6.10
CA LEU A 8 2.33 5.90 5.26
C LEU A 8 3.00 4.53 5.44
N TYR A 9 3.18 3.79 4.35
CA TYR A 9 3.89 2.51 4.35
C TYR A 9 5.05 2.54 3.36
N VAL A 10 6.25 2.24 3.84
CA VAL A 10 7.46 2.15 3.02
C VAL A 10 7.72 0.69 2.68
N VAL A 11 7.65 0.36 1.39
CA VAL A 11 8.03 -0.96 0.88
C VAL A 11 9.54 -0.99 0.73
N LYS A 12 10.21 -1.80 1.55
CA LYS A 12 11.67 -1.94 1.50
C LYS A 12 12.09 -2.49 0.13
N ASP A 13 13.20 -1.98 -0.41
CA ASP A 13 13.83 -2.43 -1.65
C ASP A 13 12.98 -2.27 -2.93
N ALA A 14 11.83 -1.61 -2.84
CA ALA A 14 11.00 -1.25 -3.97
C ALA A 14 11.50 0.03 -4.66
N ARG A 15 11.41 0.04 -5.99
CA ARG A 15 11.67 1.18 -6.87
C ARG A 15 10.36 1.68 -7.47
N HIS A 16 10.38 2.89 -8.03
CA HIS A 16 9.18 3.51 -8.61
C HIS A 16 8.56 2.75 -9.80
N ILE A 17 9.32 1.86 -10.45
CA ILE A 17 8.86 1.01 -11.57
C ILE A 17 8.32 -0.36 -11.13
N ASP A 18 8.55 -0.75 -9.87
CA ASP A 18 8.32 -2.13 -9.43
C ASP A 18 6.83 -2.51 -9.39
N LEU A 19 5.91 -1.54 -9.43
CA LEU A 19 4.48 -1.81 -9.64
C LEU A 19 4.20 -2.54 -10.98
N TYR A 20 5.04 -2.31 -11.98
CA TYR A 20 4.95 -2.98 -13.29
C TYR A 20 5.84 -4.22 -13.35
N ASP A 21 7.08 -4.11 -12.86
CA ASP A 21 8.12 -5.13 -13.05
C ASP A 21 8.15 -6.22 -11.96
N ARG A 22 7.79 -5.88 -10.72
CA ARG A 22 7.97 -6.71 -9.51
C ARG A 22 6.77 -6.60 -8.58
N LYS A 23 5.62 -7.02 -9.08
CA LYS A 23 4.34 -6.98 -8.35
C LYS A 23 4.36 -7.76 -7.03
N ASP A 24 5.25 -8.74 -6.91
CA ASP A 24 5.50 -9.52 -5.70
C ASP A 24 5.98 -8.67 -4.51
N LEU A 25 6.60 -7.51 -4.76
CA LEU A 25 6.98 -6.58 -3.70
C LEU A 25 5.81 -5.75 -3.16
N ILE A 26 4.71 -5.65 -3.91
CA ILE A 26 3.62 -4.75 -3.57
C ILE A 26 2.74 -5.39 -2.49
N PRO A 27 2.56 -4.75 -1.32
CA PRO A 27 1.89 -5.33 -0.16
C PRO A 27 0.36 -5.22 -0.29
N PHE A 28 -0.23 -5.85 -1.32
CA PHE A 28 -1.68 -5.74 -1.61
C PHE A 28 -2.55 -6.16 -0.42
N ASP A 29 -2.19 -7.22 0.30
CA ASP A 29 -2.92 -7.70 1.48
C ASP A 29 -2.99 -6.64 2.60
N LYS A 30 -1.92 -5.85 2.77
CA LYS A 30 -1.90 -4.74 3.73
C LYS A 30 -2.84 -3.63 3.29
N LEU A 31 -2.81 -3.26 2.00
CA LEU A 31 -3.72 -2.25 1.44
C LEU A 31 -5.18 -2.68 1.61
N GLU A 32 -5.49 -3.93 1.27
CA GLU A 32 -6.81 -4.50 1.44
C GLU A 32 -7.26 -4.46 2.91
N SER A 33 -6.38 -4.86 3.84
CA SER A 33 -6.65 -4.82 5.28
C SER A 33 -6.91 -3.41 5.78
N PHE A 34 -6.11 -2.43 5.34
CA PHE A 34 -6.29 -1.03 5.69
C PHE A 34 -7.65 -0.50 5.21
N PHE A 35 -8.00 -0.73 3.95
CA PHE A 35 -9.27 -0.27 3.40
C PHE A 35 -10.47 -0.97 4.04
N LYS A 36 -10.40 -2.28 4.29
CA LYS A 36 -11.43 -3.01 5.04
C LYS A 36 -11.60 -2.47 6.46
N ALA A 37 -10.53 -2.05 7.15
CA ALA A 37 -10.66 -1.48 8.49
C ALA A 37 -11.19 -0.03 8.48
N SER A 38 -10.95 0.69 7.39
CA SER A 38 -11.12 2.14 7.30
C SER A 38 -12.42 2.59 6.63
N LEU A 39 -13.02 1.75 5.78
CA LEU A 39 -14.16 2.10 4.93
C LEU A 39 -15.42 1.29 5.26
N ASN A 40 -15.49 0.69 6.45
CA ASN A 40 -16.69 0.00 6.94
C ASN A 40 -17.74 0.98 7.46
#